data_AF-A0A1B2I3R9-F1
#
_entry.id   AF-A0A1B2I3R9-F1
#
_cell.length_a   1.000
_cell.length_b   1.000
_cell.length_c   1.000
_cell.angle_alpha   90.00
_cell.angle_beta   90.00
_cell.angle_gamma   90.00
#
_symmetry.space_group_name_H-M   'P 1'
#
loop_
_entity.id
_entity.type
_entity.pdbx_description
1 polymer ?
#
loop_
_entity_poly.entity_id
_entity_poly.type
_entity_poly.pdbx_seq_one_letter_code
_entity_poly.pdbx_strand_id
1 'polypeptide(L)' 'MKINLYDEVELDDGRTVVVVANDVPGFLLCEDESRAEEETEAGEDRDWVVSVPISAVKRVLGRQLIAGDLFV' A
#
# COMPACT_ATOMS: atom_id res chain seq x y z
N MET A 1 10.51 -11.64 8.10
CA MET A 1 9.15 -11.39 7.55
C MET A 1 9.27 -11.32 6.03
N LYS A 2 8.35 -11.92 5.28
CA LYS A 2 8.32 -11.81 3.81
C LYS A 2 7.15 -10.91 3.43
N ILE A 3 7.41 -9.91 2.59
CA ILE A 3 6.42 -8.97 2.05
C ILE A 3 6.43 -9.12 0.53
N ASN A 4 5.26 -9.23 -0.08
CA ASN A 4 5.07 -9.39 -1.52
C ASN A 4 4.33 -8.18 -2.10
N LEU A 5 4.34 -8.09 -3.43
CA LEU A 5 3.46 -7.18 -4.16
C LEU A 5 1.99 -7.48 -3.86
N TYR A 6 1.26 -6.41 -3.59
CA TYR A 6 -0.16 -6.35 -3.19
C TYR A 6 -0.46 -6.97 -1.83
N ASP A 7 0.58 -7.14 -1.00
CA ASP A 7 0.35 -7.40 0.43
C ASP A 7 -0.17 -6.12 1.08
N GLU A 8 -1.24 -6.25 1.85
CA GLU A 8 -1.76 -5.22 2.73
C GLU A 8 -0.98 -5.29 4.04
N VAL A 9 -0.40 -4.16 4.45
CA VAL A 9 0.49 -4.08 5.60
C VAL A 9 0.06 -3.00 6.59
N GLU A 10 0.11 -3.34 7.87
CA GLU A 10 -0.08 -2.40 8.98
C GLU A 10 1.28 -1.79 9.34
N LEU A 11 1.33 -0.47 9.39
CA LEU A 11 2.49 0.32 9.81
C LEU A 11 2.49 0.54 11.32
N ASP A 12 3.64 0.91 11.88
CA ASP A 12 3.80 1.17 13.32
C ASP A 12 2.92 2.31 13.85
N ASP A 13 2.55 3.27 12.99
CA ASP A 13 1.63 4.36 13.31
C ASP A 13 0.15 3.96 13.25
N GLY A 14 -0.15 2.70 12.93
CA GLY A 14 -1.50 2.15 12.82
C GLY A 14 -2.15 2.34 11.45
N ARG A 15 -1.49 2.99 10.49
CA ARG A 15 -1.99 3.08 9.11
C ARG A 15 -1.88 1.75 8.38
N THR A 16 -2.79 1.54 7.43
CA THR A 16 -2.78 0.38 6.56
C THR A 16 -2.52 0.83 5.13
N VAL A 17 -1.57 0.19 4.46
CA VAL A 17 -1.18 0.54 3.09
C VAL A 17 -1.02 -0.74 2.26
N VAL A 18 -1.17 -0.62 0.94
CA VAL A 18 -1.02 -1.75 0.00
C VAL A 18 0.30 -1.63 -0.73
N VAL A 19 1.15 -2.66 -0.70
CA VAL A 19 2.46 -2.63 -1.36
C VAL A 19 2.29 -2.73 -2.88
N VAL A 20 2.72 -1.72 -3.62
CA VAL A 20 2.60 -1.66 -5.08
C VAL A 20 3.93 -1.77 -5.83
N ALA A 21 5.06 -1.51 -5.16
CA ALA A 21 6.38 -1.81 -5.70
C ALA A 21 7.46 -1.94 -4.62
N ASN A 22 8.57 -2.58 -4.98
CA ASN A 22 9.83 -2.49 -4.24
C ASN A 22 10.70 -1.44 -4.94
N ASP A 23 10.70 -0.22 -4.42
CA ASP A 23 11.38 0.93 -5.02
C ASP A 23 12.91 0.81 -4.95
N VAL A 24 13.40 0.55 -3.73
CA VAL A 24 14.82 0.45 -3.40
C VAL A 24 15.04 -0.50 -2.21
N PRO A 25 16.25 -1.08 -2.03
CA PRO A 25 16.55 -1.95 -0.90
C PRO A 25 16.22 -1.29 0.44
N GLY A 26 15.26 -1.86 1.17
CA GLY A 26 14.83 -1.33 2.48
C GLY A 26 13.55 -0.49 2.46
N PHE A 27 13.00 -0.16 1.30
CA PHE A 27 11.76 0.62 1.17
C PHE A 27 10.76 -0.05 0.24
N LEU A 28 9.48 0.23 0.50
CA LEU A 28 8.31 -0.20 -0.25
C LEU A 28 7.62 1.05 -0.80
N LEU A 29 7.13 0.99 -2.03
CA LEU A 29 6.10 1.93 -2.48
C LEU A 29 4.76 1.32 -2.17
N CYS A 30 3.93 2.07 -1.46
CA CYS A 30 2.62 1.62 -1.03
C CYS A 30 1.55 2.65 -1.39
N GLU A 31 0.36 2.18 -1.72
CA GLU A 31 -0.83 3.03 -1.85
C GLU A 31 -1.48 3.21 -0.48
N ASP A 32 -1.76 4.46 -0.12
CA ASP A 32 -2.45 4.84 1.12
C ASP A 32 -3.86 5.36 0.78
N GLU A 33 -4.83 4.45 0.74
CA GLU A 33 -6.24 4.78 0.45
C GLU A 33 -6.85 5.74 1.48
N SER A 34 -6.31 5.80 2.72
CA SER A 34 -6.81 6.74 3.74
C SER A 34 -6.56 8.19 3.35
N ARG A 35 -5.63 8.46 2.43
CA ARG A 35 -5.34 9.79 1.89
C ARG A 35 -6.11 10.11 0.61
N ALA A 36 -6.70 9.11 -0.03
CA ALA A 36 -7.52 9.31 -1.23
C ALA A 36 -8.82 10.08 -0.91
N GLU A 37 -9.37 9.90 0.29
CA GLU A 37 -10.60 10.60 0.71
C GLU A 37 -10.38 12.10 1.01
N GLU A 38 -9.16 12.52 1.38
CA GLU A 38 -8.86 13.91 1.77
C GLU A 38 -8.86 14.90 0.59
N GLU A 39 -8.66 14.47 -0.66
CA GLU A 39 -8.49 15.38 -1.82
C GLU A 39 -9.55 15.24 -2.92
N THR A 40 -10.71 14.66 -2.61
CA THR A 40 -11.88 14.70 -3.53
C THR A 40 -12.39 16.13 -3.83
N GLU A 41 -11.88 17.16 -3.15
CA GLU A 41 -12.11 18.58 -3.49
C GLU A 41 -11.18 19.13 -4.60
N ALA A 42 -10.04 18.49 -4.90
CA ALA A 42 -9.03 19.02 -5.82
C ALA A 42 -9.09 18.45 -7.25
N GLY A 43 -9.88 17.39 -7.49
CA GLY A 43 -10.23 16.93 -8.84
C GLY A 43 -9.09 16.30 -9.67
N GLU A 44 -8.02 15.83 -9.04
CA GLU A 44 -7.01 14.97 -9.70
C GLU A 44 -6.95 13.62 -8.96
N ASP A 45 -7.44 12.55 -9.60
CA ASP A 45 -7.20 11.16 -9.17
C ASP A 45 -5.67 10.91 -9.21
N ARG A 46 -5.05 11.03 -8.04
CA ARG A 46 -3.66 10.62 -7.83
C ARG A 46 -3.70 9.48 -6.86
N ASP A 47 -3.43 8.27 -7.34
CA ASP A 47 -3.09 7.14 -6.47
C ASP A 47 -1.93 7.60 -5.58
N TRP A 48 -2.20 7.75 -4.28
CA TRP A 48 -1.23 8.31 -3.33
C TRP A 48 -0.19 7.25 -2.99
N VAL A 49 0.79 7.13 -3.88
CA VAL A 49 1.94 6.25 -3.68
C VAL A 49 2.91 6.91 -2.71
N VAL A 50 3.06 6.31 -1.52
CA VAL A 50 4.00 6.72 -0.48
C VAL A 50 5.17 5.74 -0.38
N SER A 51 6.36 6.26 -0.10
CA SER A 51 7.52 5.43 0.21
C SER A 51 7.56 5.10 1.70
N VAL A 52 7.58 3.81 2.04
CA VAL A 52 7.52 3.28 3.39
C VAL A 52 8.77 2.45 3.67
N PRO A 53 9.55 2.73 4.73
CA PRO A 53 10.66 1.86 5.10
C PRO A 53 10.14 0.51 5.61
N ILE A 54 10.76 -0.59 5.18
CA ILE A 54 10.38 -1.96 5.59
C ILE A 54 10.39 -2.10 7.12
N SER A 55 11.25 -1.35 7.81
CA SER A 55 11.32 -1.35 9.28
C SER A 55 10.09 -0.74 9.97
N ALA A 56 9.28 0.06 9.28
CA ALA A 56 8.04 0.61 9.80
C ALA A 56 6.85 -0.35 9.63
N VAL A 57 7.06 -1.50 8.95
CA VAL A 57 6.01 -2.49 8.77
C VAL A 57 5.90 -3.33 10.04
N LYS A 58 4.78 -3.16 10.75
CA LYS A 58 4.47 -3.86 11.98
C LYS A 58 4.03 -5.30 11.73
N ARG A 59 3.15 -5.50 10.76
CA ARG A 59 2.68 -6.83 10.32
C ARG A 59 2.05 -6.81 8.93
N VAL A 60 2.01 -7.97 8.28
CA VAL A 60 1.24 -8.21 7.06
C VAL A 60 -0.16 -8.67 7.47
N LEU A 61 -1.20 -7.98 6.99
CA LEU A 61 -2.60 -8.27 7.32
C LEU A 61 -3.20 -9.35 6.42
N GLY A 62 -2.79 -9.35 5.16
CA GLY A 62 -3.27 -10.26 4.14
C GLY A 62 -2.84 -9.81 2.76
N ARG A 63 -3.26 -10.52 1.73
CA ARG A 63 -3.01 -10.11 0.35
C ARG A 63 -4.30 -9.57 -0.22
N GLN A 64 -4.27 -8.34 -0.73
CA GLN A 64 -5.38 -7.83 -1.50
C GLN A 64 -5.44 -8.68 -2.78
N LEU A 65 -6.49 -9.48 -2.93
CA LEU A 65 -6.82 -10.11 -4.19
C LEU A 65 -7.34 -8.98 -5.08
N ILE A 66 -6.48 -8.40 -5.91
CA ILE A 66 -6.94 -7.50 -6.97
C ILE A 66 -7.96 -8.31 -7.78
N ALA A 67 -9.18 -7.80 -7.87
CA ALA A 67 -10.32 -8.44 -8.53
C ALA A 67 -10.17 -8.51 -10.08
N GLY A 68 -8.95 -8.74 -10.58
CA GLY A 68 -8.61 -8.87 -12.00
C GLY A 68 -8.35 -10.30 -12.46
N ASP A 69 -8.16 -11.27 -11.55
CA ASP A 69 -7.89 -12.68 -11.88
C ASP A 69 -9.17 -13.55 -12.01
N LEU A 70 -10.34 -12.93 -12.10
CA LEU A 70 -11.62 -13.61 -12.31
C LEU A 70 -12.19 -13.31 -13.72
N PHE A 71 -11.41 -13.56 -14.77
CA PHE A 71 -11.96 -13.76 -16.11
C PHE A 71 -11.82 -15.24 -16.46
N VAL A 72 -12.89 -16.00 -16.22
CA VAL A 72 -13.12 -17.35 -16.76
C VAL A 72 -13.94 -17.23 -18.03
#